data_AF-X1T5B2-F1
#
_entry.id   AF-X1T5B2-F1
#
_cell.length_a   1.000
_cell.length_b   1.000
_cell.length_c   1.000
_cell.angle_alpha   90.00
_cell.angle_beta   90.00
_cell.angle_gamma   90.00
#
_symmetry.space_group_name_H-M   'P 1'
#
loop_
_entity.id
_entity.type
_entity.pdbx_description
1 polymer ?
#
loop_
_entity_poly.entity_id
_entity_poly.type
_entity_poly.pdbx_seq_one_letter_code
_entity_poly.pdbx_strand_id
1 'polypeptide(L)'
;MAEKTITLAPSESKVVSFEVTPAVAKTYSVSVDGLSGSFVATTVPVADIRVENLSITPSEVMVGEKVTITCTATNYGTAAGTRRIVCNVT
;
A
#
# COMPACT_ATOMS: atom_id res chain seq x y z
N MET A 1 -14.44 -10.05 20.42
CA MET A 1 -15.61 -9.33 20.95
C MET A 1 -15.09 -8.32 21.95
N ALA A 2 -15.60 -7.09 21.91
CA ALA A 2 -15.24 -6.04 22.86
C ALA A 2 -16.53 -5.51 23.49
N GLU A 3 -16.51 -5.23 24.78
CA GLU A 3 -17.65 -4.72 25.54
C GLU A 3 -17.20 -3.56 26.43
N LYS A 4 -18.14 -2.65 26.73
CA LYS A 4 -17.88 -1.51 27.61
C LYS A 4 -19.14 -1.19 28.40
N THR A 5 -19.02 -1.19 29.73
CA THR A 5 -20.10 -0.77 30.62
C THR A 5 -20.03 0.74 30.81
N ILE A 6 -21.18 1.41 30.73
CA ILE A 6 -21.28 2.87 30.88
C ILE A 6 -22.43 3.19 31.82
N THR A 7 -22.20 4.15 32.71
CA THR A 7 -23.22 4.75 33.56
C THR A 7 -23.43 6.19 33.13
N LEU A 8 -24.68 6.57 32.94
CA LEU A 8 -25.11 7.91 32.55
C LEU A 8 -26.15 8.42 33.54
N ALA A 9 -26.01 9.66 33.98
CA ALA A 9 -27.08 10.37 34.65
C ALA A 9 -28.21 10.73 33.66
N PRO A 10 -29.41 11.10 34.14
CA PRO A 10 -30.47 11.60 33.27
C PRO A 10 -29.97 12.76 32.40
N SER A 11 -30.25 12.70 31.10
CA SER A 11 -29.82 13.67 30.08
C SER A 11 -28.31 13.77 29.83
N GLU A 12 -27.49 12.89 30.42
CA GLU A 12 -26.06 12.81 30.10
C GLU A 12 -25.84 12.05 28.79
N SER A 13 -24.93 12.55 27.94
CA SER A 13 -24.50 11.86 26.72
C SER A 13 -22.99 11.61 26.76
N LYS A 14 -22.56 10.41 26.38
CA LYS A 14 -21.15 10.05 26.22
C LYS A 14 -20.92 9.39 24.87
N VAL A 15 -19.81 9.74 24.24
CA VAL A 15 -19.33 9.05 23.04
C VAL A 15 -18.64 7.75 23.45
N VAL A 16 -18.97 6.66 22.76
CA VAL A 16 -18.39 5.33 22.98
C VAL A 16 -17.66 4.92 21.72
N SER A 17 -16.37 4.65 21.83
CA SER A 17 -15.53 4.19 20.73
C SER A 17 -15.06 2.75 20.95
N PHE A 18 -14.99 2.00 19.86
CA PHE A 18 -14.37 0.68 19.77
C PHE A 18 -13.37 0.73 18.62
N GLU A 19 -12.20 0.12 18.81
CA GLU A 19 -11.17 0.02 17.79
C GLU A 19 -11.07 -1.44 17.30
N VAL A 20 -10.98 -1.62 15.99
CA VAL A 20 -10.81 -2.93 15.36
C VAL A 20 -9.79 -2.84 14.24
N THR A 21 -8.84 -3.77 14.22
CA THR A 21 -7.86 -3.89 13.13
C THR A 21 -8.18 -5.15 12.31
N PRO A 22 -8.74 -5.01 11.09
CA PRO A 22 -9.04 -6.16 10.25
C PRO A 22 -7.76 -6.79 9.70
N ALA A 23 -7.58 -8.10 9.89
CA ALA A 23 -6.39 -8.82 9.42
C ALA A 23 -6.50 -9.32 7.96
N VAL A 24 -7.73 -9.45 7.45
CA VAL A 24 -8.01 -10.02 6.13
C VAL A 24 -8.88 -9.08 5.33
N ALA A 25 -8.57 -8.92 4.04
CA ALA A 25 -9.38 -8.14 3.11
C ALA A 25 -10.72 -8.82 2.86
N LYS A 26 -11.81 -8.21 3.34
CA LYS A 26 -13.20 -8.62 3.15
C LYS A 26 -14.15 -7.56 3.71
N THR A 27 -15.44 -7.74 3.47
CA THR A 27 -16.49 -7.01 4.17
C THR A 27 -16.68 -7.54 5.59
N TYR A 28 -16.69 -6.64 6.56
CA TYR A 28 -17.00 -6.92 7.97
C TYR A 28 -18.32 -6.26 8.33
N SER A 29 -19.24 -7.07 8.87
CA SER A 29 -20.45 -6.56 9.51
C SER A 29 -20.17 -6.22 10.96
N VAL A 30 -20.68 -5.08 11.41
CA VAL A 30 -20.56 -4.58 12.78
C VAL A 30 -21.95 -4.49 13.37
N SER A 31 -22.12 -4.96 14.60
CA SER A 31 -23.33 -4.74 15.37
C SER A 31 -22.97 -4.24 16.77
N VAL A 32 -23.69 -3.21 17.22
CA VAL A 32 -23.57 -2.62 18.55
C VAL A 32 -24.97 -2.38 19.08
N ASP A 33 -25.39 -3.21 20.03
CA ASP A 33 -26.68 -3.10 20.75
C ASP A 33 -27.88 -2.76 19.84
N GLY A 34 -28.12 -3.60 18.82
CA GLY A 34 -29.23 -3.45 17.87
C GLY A 34 -28.95 -2.50 16.70
N LEU A 35 -27.91 -1.67 16.77
CA LEU A 35 -27.40 -0.95 15.60
C LEU A 35 -26.53 -1.88 14.76
N SER A 36 -26.58 -1.69 13.44
CA SER A 36 -25.78 -2.46 12.49
C SER A 36 -25.17 -1.56 11.42
N GLY A 37 -23.98 -1.92 10.97
CA GLY A 37 -23.29 -1.30 9.85
C GLY A 37 -22.26 -2.25 9.28
N SER A 38 -21.49 -1.79 8.29
CA SER A 38 -20.40 -2.58 7.73
C SER A 38 -19.28 -1.69 7.22
N PHE A 39 -18.08 -2.25 7.17
CA PHE A 39 -16.95 -1.65 6.47
C PHE A 39 -16.23 -2.71 5.64
N VAL A 40 -15.47 -2.26 4.64
CA VAL A 40 -14.67 -3.14 3.79
C VAL A 40 -13.21 -2.94 4.16
N ALA A 41 -12.53 -4.04 4.53
CA ALA A 41 -11.08 -4.05 4.60
C ALA A 41 -10.53 -4.45 3.23
N THR A 42 -9.60 -3.67 2.70
CA THR A 42 -8.89 -3.98 1.46
C THR A 42 -7.47 -4.44 1.77
N THR A 43 -6.81 -5.07 0.80
CA THR A 43 -5.40 -5.44 0.93
C THR A 43 -4.55 -4.18 1.04
N VAL A 44 -3.48 -4.25 1.84
CA VAL A 44 -2.48 -3.18 1.91
C VAL A 44 -1.96 -2.93 0.49
N PRO A 45 -2.04 -1.70 -0.03
CA PRO A 45 -1.57 -1.41 -1.36
C PRO A 45 -0.04 -1.53 -1.38
N VAL A 46 0.48 -2.20 -2.40
CA VAL A 46 1.92 -2.49 -2.54
C VAL A 46 2.44 -1.89 -3.84
N ALA A 47 3.70 -1.48 -3.84
CA ALA A 47 4.39 -1.11 -5.07
C ALA A 47 4.94 -2.38 -5.76
N ASP A 48 4.87 -2.42 -7.08
CA ASP A 48 5.41 -3.49 -7.92
C ASP A 48 6.22 -2.83 -9.04
N ILE A 49 7.41 -2.36 -8.69
CA ILE A 49 8.32 -1.65 -9.61
C ILE A 49 9.13 -2.68 -10.38
N ARG A 50 8.92 -2.75 -11.69
CA ARG A 50 9.64 -3.63 -12.62
C ARG A 50 10.50 -2.81 -13.56
N VAL A 51 11.61 -3.39 -14.02
CA VAL A 51 12.55 -2.75 -14.95
C VAL A 51 12.58 -3.56 -16.23
N GLU A 52 12.36 -2.90 -17.36
CA GLU A 52 12.17 -3.51 -18.68
C GLU A 52 12.77 -2.61 -19.78
N ASN A 53 12.71 -3.07 -21.05
CA ASN A 53 13.17 -2.31 -22.23
C ASN A 53 14.61 -1.77 -22.11
N LEU A 54 15.55 -2.62 -21.67
CA LEU A 54 16.98 -2.27 -21.65
C LEU A 54 17.46 -2.00 -23.07
N SER A 55 18.09 -0.85 -23.28
CA SER A 55 18.71 -0.47 -24.54
C SER A 55 20.09 0.11 -24.29
N ILE A 56 21.05 -0.27 -25.14
CA ILE A 56 22.45 0.14 -25.06
C ILE A 56 22.88 0.58 -26.45
N THR A 57 23.25 1.85 -26.59
CA THR A 57 23.63 2.42 -27.88
C THR A 57 24.77 3.43 -27.71
N PRO A 58 25.85 3.34 -28.51
CA PRO A 58 26.15 2.28 -29.50
C PRO A 58 26.52 0.94 -28.82
N SER A 59 26.46 -0.16 -29.58
CA SER A 59 26.90 -1.50 -29.10
C SER A 59 28.42 -1.69 -29.14
N GLU A 60 29.14 -0.83 -29.88
CA GLU A 60 30.59 -0.85 -30.02
C GLU A 60 31.09 0.59 -30.12
N VAL A 61 32.14 0.90 -29.37
CA VAL A 61 32.73 2.23 -29.28
C VAL A 61 34.24 2.14 -29.08
N MET A 62 34.97 3.18 -29.48
CA MET A 62 36.40 3.31 -29.17
C MET A 62 36.62 3.77 -27.72
N VAL A 63 37.84 3.58 -27.21
CA VAL A 63 38.19 4.02 -25.85
C VAL A 63 38.03 5.54 -25.73
N GLY A 64 37.27 5.97 -24.73
CA GLY A 64 36.96 7.38 -24.46
C GLY A 64 35.65 7.87 -25.06
N GLU A 65 34.97 7.06 -25.86
CA GLU A 65 33.63 7.37 -26.38
C GLU A 65 32.52 7.04 -25.37
N LYS A 66 31.35 7.66 -25.56
CA LYS A 66 30.20 7.52 -24.66
C LYS A 66 29.26 6.42 -25.13
N VAL A 67 28.80 5.58 -24.20
CA VAL A 67 27.70 4.64 -24.39
C VAL A 67 26.51 5.11 -23.57
N THR A 68 25.33 5.11 -24.18
CA THR A 68 24.07 5.42 -23.49
C THR A 68 23.36 4.13 -23.13
N ILE A 69 23.06 3.94 -21.85
CA ILE A 69 22.32 2.78 -21.32
C ILE A 69 20.99 3.31 -20.78
N THR A 70 19.87 2.81 -21.32
CA THR A 70 18.52 3.18 -20.88
C THR A 70 17.72 1.96 -20.50
N CYS A 71 16.78 2.12 -19.56
CA CYS A 71 15.76 1.14 -19.23
C CYS A 71 14.50 1.87 -18.80
N THR A 72 13.36 1.19 -18.83
CA THR A 72 12.07 1.69 -18.34
C THR A 72 11.79 1.10 -16.97
N ALA A 73 11.46 1.93 -15.99
CA ALA A 73 10.98 1.49 -14.68
C ALA A 73 9.49 1.81 -14.54
N THR A 74 8.66 0.79 -14.39
CA THR A 74 7.19 0.91 -14.32
C THR A 74 6.68 0.35 -13.00
N ASN A 75 5.84 1.09 -12.28
CA ASN A 75 5.15 0.60 -11.09
C ASN A 75 3.77 0.04 -11.46
N TYR A 76 3.61 -1.27 -11.43
CA TYR A 76 2.33 -1.97 -11.64
C TYR A 76 1.52 -2.16 -10.35
N GLY A 77 2.07 -1.68 -9.23
CA GLY A 77 1.46 -1.77 -7.92
C GLY A 77 0.34 -0.76 -7.73
N THR A 78 -0.37 -0.92 -6.62
CA THR A 78 -1.49 -0.05 -6.21
C THR A 78 -1.07 1.02 -5.19
N ALA A 79 0.21 1.04 -4.80
CA ALA A 79 0.81 2.08 -3.96
C ALA A 79 2.07 2.68 -4.60
N ALA A 80 2.41 3.89 -4.16
CA ALA A 80 3.73 4.47 -4.35
C ALA A 80 4.80 3.62 -3.62
N GLY A 81 6.00 3.56 -4.19
CA GLY A 81 7.12 2.87 -3.57
C GLY A 81 8.46 3.29 -4.18
N THR A 82 9.54 2.72 -3.64
CA THR A 82 10.90 3.06 -4.05
C THR A 82 11.70 1.78 -4.31
N ARG A 83 12.43 1.75 -5.43
CA ARG A 83 13.35 0.66 -5.78
C ARG A 83 14.68 1.25 -6.20
N ARG A 84 15.78 0.78 -5.60
CA ARG A 84 17.13 1.13 -6.02
C ARG A 84 17.48 0.37 -7.29
N ILE A 85 17.82 1.08 -8.36
CA ILE A 85 18.29 0.51 -9.63
C ILE A 85 19.78 0.80 -9.75
N VAL A 86 20.57 -0.23 -10.04
CA VAL A 86 22.03 -0.14 -10.15
C VAL A 86 22.42 -0.59 -11.55
N CYS A 87 23.18 0.25 -12.25
CA CYS A 87 23.83 -0.10 -13.51
C CYS A 87 25.28 -0.45 -13.20
N ASN A 88 25.69 -1.69 -13.46
CA ASN A 88 27.08 -2.14 -13.31
C ASN A 88 27.72 -2.27 -14.69
N VAL A 89 28.91 -1.70 -14.85
CA VAL A 89 29.75 -1.84 -16.04
C VAL A 89 31.05 -2.47 -15.58
N THR A 90 31.47 -3.56 -16.22
CA THR A 90 32.66 -4.35 -15.88
C THR A 90 33.58 -4.47 -17.08
#